data_AF-A0AAW5THS5-F1
#
_entry.id   AF-A0AAW5THS5-F1
#
_cell.length_a   1.000
_cell.length_b   1.000
_cell.length_c   1.000
_cell.angle_alpha   90.00
_cell.angle_beta   90.00
_cell.angle_gamma   90.00
#
_symmetry.space_group_name_H-M   'P 1'
#
loop_
_entity.id
_entity.type
_entity.pdbx_description
1 polymer ?
#
loop_
_entity_poly.entity_id
_entity_poly.type
_entity_poly.pdbx_seq_one_letter_code
_entity_poly.pdbx_strand_id
1 'polypeptide(L)' 'KAARPGRQVNVIGRVIESYTKRFDYGDVRDFTGHGVGEAFHSGLIIPHYDAAPLHGETIEENMVFTVEPMVTLGTIDYE' A
#
# COMPACT_ATOMS: atom_id res chain seq x y z
N LYS A 1 -2.34 -13.49 -3.39
CA LYS A 1 -2.70 -12.78 -2.13
C LYS A 1 -1.41 -12.23 -1.52
N ALA A 2 -1.32 -10.91 -1.32
CA ALA A 2 -0.08 -10.23 -0.89
C ALA A 2 0.03 -10.14 0.64
N ALA A 3 -1.03 -9.68 1.32
CA ALA A 3 -1.11 -9.61 2.77
C ALA A 3 -1.21 -11.02 3.40
N ARG A 4 -0.19 -11.41 4.17
CA ARG A 4 -0.15 -12.64 4.96
C ARG A 4 0.93 -12.51 6.04
N PRO A 5 0.78 -13.18 7.20
CA PRO A 5 1.84 -13.24 8.19
C PRO A 5 3.19 -13.66 7.61
N GLY A 6 4.28 -13.04 8.08
CA GLY A 6 5.65 -13.29 7.63
C GLY A 6 6.03 -12.61 6.31
N ARG A 7 5.17 -11.77 5.72
CA ARG A 7 5.53 -10.90 4.57
C ARG A 7 5.70 -9.45 5.00
N GLN A 8 6.51 -8.71 4.26
CA GLN A 8 6.62 -7.26 4.43
C GLN A 8 5.39 -6.52 3.87
N VAL A 9 4.98 -5.43 4.52
CA VAL A 9 3.81 -4.64 4.08
C VAL A 9 4.01 -4.00 2.70
N ASN A 10 5.22 -3.55 2.35
CA ASN A 10 5.54 -3.00 1.02
C ASN A 10 5.29 -3.95 -0.17
N VAL A 11 5.19 -5.27 0.08
CA VAL A 11 4.83 -6.25 -0.97
C VAL A 11 3.40 -6.02 -1.46
N ILE A 12 2.52 -5.45 -0.63
CA ILE A 12 1.14 -5.11 -1.01
C ILE A 12 1.18 -4.06 -2.14
N GLY A 13 1.92 -2.96 -1.94
CA GLY A 13 2.06 -1.90 -2.92
C GLY A 13 2.70 -2.37 -4.23
N ARG A 14 3.74 -3.22 -4.17
CA ARG A 14 4.31 -3.84 -5.38
C ARG A 14 3.26 -4.59 -6.20
N VAL A 15 2.39 -5.36 -5.54
CA VAL A 15 1.36 -6.16 -6.23
C VAL A 15 0.28 -5.27 -6.83
N ILE A 16 -0.10 -4.18 -6.14
CA ILE A 16 -1.06 -3.20 -6.64
C ILE A 16 -0.49 -2.53 -7.90
N GLU A 17 0.69 -1.94 -7.81
CA GLU A 17 1.32 -1.22 -8.94
C GLU A 17 1.62 -2.15 -10.13
N SER A 18 2.00 -3.40 -9.88
CA SER A 18 2.17 -4.38 -10.95
C SER A 18 0.87 -4.69 -11.68
N TYR A 19 -0.28 -4.54 -11.02
CA TYR A 19 -1.59 -4.78 -11.61
C TYR A 19 -2.10 -3.55 -12.38
N THR A 20 -2.07 -2.37 -11.78
CA THR A 20 -2.56 -1.11 -12.36
C THR A 20 -1.77 -0.68 -13.59
N LYS A 21 -0.45 -0.88 -13.59
CA LYS A 21 0.42 -0.63 -14.77
C LYS A 21 0.01 -1.40 -16.02
N ARG A 22 -0.72 -2.51 -15.90
CA ARG A 22 -1.19 -3.28 -17.07
C ARG A 22 -2.31 -2.58 -17.84
N PHE A 23 -2.88 -1.53 -17.25
CA PHE A 23 -4.02 -0.77 -17.77
C PHE A 23 -3.67 0.72 -17.96
N ASP A 24 -2.39 1.09 -17.89
CA ASP A 24 -1.93 2.48 -17.99
C ASP A 24 -2.57 3.41 -16.95
N TYR A 25 -2.82 2.88 -15.75
CA TYR A 25 -3.30 3.64 -14.60
C TYR A 25 -2.15 4.08 -13.70
N GLY A 26 -2.33 5.20 -13.01
CA GLY A 26 -1.39 5.74 -12.04
C GLY A 26 -1.77 5.36 -10.61
N ASP A 27 -0.77 5.07 -9.78
CA ASP A 27 -0.95 4.80 -8.34
C ASP A 27 -0.52 6.02 -7.52
N VAL A 28 -1.49 6.69 -6.90
CA VAL A 28 -1.25 7.89 -6.09
C VAL A 28 -0.27 7.57 -4.96
N ARG A 29 0.72 8.45 -4.74
CA ARG A 29 1.82 8.22 -3.80
C ARG A 29 1.74 9.03 -2.52
N ASP A 30 0.90 10.06 -2.50
CA ASP A 30 0.75 10.97 -1.35
C ASP A 30 -0.09 10.37 -0.22
N PHE A 31 -0.92 9.37 -0.54
CA PHE A 31 -1.77 8.67 0.41
C PHE A 31 -1.43 7.19 0.48
N THR A 32 -1.48 6.66 1.69
CA THR A 32 -1.17 5.26 2.00
C THR A 32 -2.25 4.71 2.93
N GLY A 33 -2.35 3.38 3.00
CA GLY A 33 -3.11 2.74 4.06
C GLY A 33 -2.37 2.85 5.39
N HIS A 34 -3.05 2.50 6.46
CA HIS A 34 -2.54 2.67 7.83
C HIS A 34 -3.01 1.57 8.77
N GLY A 35 -2.34 1.43 9.91
CA GLY A 35 -2.90 0.63 11.01
C GLY A 35 -4.15 1.31 11.58
N VAL A 36 -5.13 0.51 12.00
CA VAL A 36 -6.40 0.99 12.55
C VAL A 36 -6.85 0.11 13.73
N GLY A 37 -7.45 0.72 14.75
CA GLY A 37 -7.90 0.05 15.96
C GLY A 37 -8.30 1.07 17.02
N GLU A 38 -7.57 1.11 18.14
CA GLU A 38 -7.76 2.15 19.17
C GLU A 38 -7.47 3.56 18.66
N ALA A 39 -6.46 3.69 17.79
CA ALA A 39 -6.20 4.89 17.01
C ALA A 39 -6.86 4.78 15.64
N PHE A 40 -7.37 5.91 15.13
CA PHE A 40 -7.94 5.95 13.79
C PHE A 40 -6.86 5.72 12.72
N HIS A 41 -5.74 6.44 12.82
CA HIS A 41 -4.54 6.21 12.02
C HIS A 41 -3.36 5.96 12.95
N SER A 42 -2.79 4.76 12.91
CA SER A 42 -1.51 4.49 13.58
C SER A 42 -0.34 4.89 12.68
N GLY A 43 0.89 4.86 13.22
CA GLY A 43 2.11 5.14 12.45
C GLY A 43 2.54 4.03 11.49
N LEU A 44 1.82 2.91 11.40
CA LEU A 44 2.08 1.87 10.41
C LEU A 44 1.69 2.38 9.03
N ILE A 45 2.61 2.35 8.06
CA ILE A 45 2.39 2.84 6.70
C ILE A 45 2.25 1.66 5.75
N ILE A 46 1.16 1.62 4.98
CA ILE A 46 0.86 0.58 4.00
C ILE A 46 0.88 1.20 2.59
N PRO A 47 2.01 1.15 1.86
CA PRO A 47 2.11 1.78 0.55
C PRO A 47 1.30 1.02 -0.51
N HIS A 48 0.81 1.76 -1.51
CA HIS A 48 0.06 1.22 -2.65
C HIS A 48 0.89 1.16 -3.95
N TYR A 49 2.17 1.51 -3.88
CA TYR A 49 3.16 1.43 -4.96
C TYR A 49 4.39 0.62 -4.51
N ASP A 50 5.30 0.25 -5.42
CA ASP A 50 6.55 -0.42 -5.03
C ASP A 50 7.48 0.55 -4.29
N ALA A 51 7.37 0.54 -2.97
CA ALA A 51 8.13 1.40 -2.07
C ALA A 51 9.42 0.72 -1.56
N ALA A 52 9.71 -0.51 -1.97
CA ALA A 52 10.84 -1.25 -1.42
C ALA A 52 12.18 -0.51 -1.67
N PRO A 53 13.09 -0.49 -0.68
CA PRO A 53 13.05 -1.23 0.59
C PRO A 53 12.31 -0.54 1.75
N LEU A 54 11.68 0.62 1.51
CA LEU A 54 10.92 1.33 2.54
C LEU A 54 9.67 0.54 2.95
N HIS A 55 9.17 0.81 4.17
CA HIS A 55 7.97 0.18 4.73
C HIS A 55 8.05 -1.35 4.73
N GLY A 56 9.17 -1.86 5.24
CA GLY A 56 9.52 -3.27 5.29
C GLY A 56 9.03 -4.01 6.54
N GLU A 57 8.10 -3.44 7.29
CA GLU A 57 7.53 -4.05 8.50
C GLU A 57 6.91 -5.40 8.15
N THR A 58 7.21 -6.42 8.96
CA THR A 58 6.65 -7.76 8.75
C THR A 58 5.23 -7.82 9.28
N ILE A 59 4.31 -8.34 8.48
CA ILE A 59 2.93 -8.61 8.88
C ILE A 59 2.96 -9.73 9.91
N GLU A 60 2.37 -9.49 11.07
CA GLU A 60 2.19 -10.46 12.13
C GLU A 60 0.72 -10.87 12.24
N GLU A 61 0.46 -12.00 12.88
CA GLU A 61 -0.91 -12.44 13.15
C GLU A 61 -1.65 -11.40 13.99
N ASN A 62 -2.94 -11.19 13.68
CA ASN A 62 -3.83 -10.22 14.34
C ASN A 62 -3.50 -8.74 14.11
N MET A 63 -2.53 -8.40 13.23
CA MET A 63 -2.40 -7.02 12.77
C MET A 63 -3.66 -6.56 12.04
N VAL A 64 -4.10 -5.34 12.35
CA VAL A 64 -5.26 -4.69 11.72
C VAL A 64 -4.80 -3.42 11.02
N PHE A 65 -4.99 -3.36 9.72
CA PHE A 65 -4.60 -2.24 8.87
C PHE A 65 -5.48 -2.17 7.63
N THR A 66 -5.45 -1.02 6.97
CA THR A 66 -6.19 -0.76 5.74
C THR A 66 -5.32 -1.01 4.50
N VAL A 67 -5.98 -1.38 3.40
CA VAL A 67 -5.40 -1.38 2.05
C VAL A 67 -6.41 -0.64 1.18
N GLU A 68 -6.06 0.58 0.77
CA GLU A 68 -7.00 1.55 0.19
C GLU A 68 -6.38 2.28 -1.02
N PRO A 69 -6.04 1.54 -2.10
CA PRO A 69 -5.35 2.13 -3.25
C PRO A 69 -6.19 3.19 -3.95
N MET A 70 -5.58 4.34 -4.19
CA MET A 70 -6.14 5.40 -5.02
C MET A 70 -5.46 5.33 -6.40
N VAL A 71 -6.28 5.16 -7.43
CA VAL A 71 -5.82 4.89 -8.79
C VAL A 71 -6.38 5.97 -9.72
N THR A 72 -5.52 6.51 -10.60
CA THR A 72 -5.90 7.53 -11.59
C THR A 72 -6.01 6.93 -12.99
N LEU A 73 -6.83 7.56 -13.83
CA LEU A 73 -6.74 7.38 -15.28
C LEU A 73 -5.51 8.17 -15.77
N GLY A 74 -4.51 7.49 -16.34
CA GLY A 74 -3.27 8.13 -16.79
C GLY A 74 -2.22 8.27 -15.69
N THR A 75 -1.49 9.39 -15.65
CA THR A 75 -0.42 9.62 -14.66
C THR A 75 -0.97 10.06 -13.30
N ILE A 76 -0.08 10.22 -12.33
CA ILE A 76 -0.40 10.75 -10.99
C ILE A 76 -0.09 12.24 -10.87
N ASP A 77 0.41 12.85 -11.95
CA ASP A 77 0.81 14.26 -11.96
C ASP A 77 -0.45 15.13 -11.94
N TYR A 78 -0.42 16.17 -11.11
CA TYR A 78 -1.43 17.22 -11.06
C TYR A 78 -0.74 18.59 -11.23
N GLU A 79 -1.42 19.54 -11.87
CA GLU A 79 -0.97 20.94 -11.99
C GLU A 79 -1.32 21.78 -10.76
#